data_AF-A0A1Q4VIA0-F1
#
_entry.id   AF-A0A1Q4VIA0-F1
#
_cell.length_a   1.000
_cell.length_b   1.000
_cell.length_c   1.000
_cell.angle_alpha   90.00
_cell.angle_beta   90.00
_cell.angle_gamma   90.00
#
_symmetry.space_group_name_H-M   'P 1'
#
loop_
_entity.id
_entity.type
_entity.pdbx_description
1 polymer ?
#
loop_
_entity_poly.entity_id
_entity_poly.type
_entity_poly.pdbx_seq_one_letter_code
_entity_poly.pdbx_strand_id
1 'polypeptide(L)'
;MRALVVEGVGVERYREGGSDGGSGAGRDTHRVTSAIAFAFARAGADRLALRDVLLASPAPGGALLRDLAHAKGHDHASKYLDRVWRRAVRVTGESAPIRERRDAMAALAELRIAVEVFPWERQAGQTDRANLLYRLGLCELAGGADHEVSQRQLALGIGVSESTAKRSDKRLEASGWLWRVEKGSAGASSKWVLGRPRRGSADVVSPVDPNCQVGHEAPGYLDGVNRRHAPSTTSAGPADTPAELDFRLLSDLMARDAFRARGLGKTAAEVVAALAHRDGQTAVELAASTGRHRATVHARLARLMEHRLVVKLGELYYLADGLLEAPAKRPRGSRLPSWRSVDRWDEVASDLDVFGAGYRQWCLYAFDRIAADDVYRRVREHARPAWPATELTDQDWAFLNSWSADFEGADRVVSA
;
A
#
# COMPACT_ATOMS: atom_id res chain seq x y z
N MET A 1 0.75 -33.71 5.04
CA MET A 1 1.47 -32.70 4.20
C MET A 1 1.79 -33.17 2.78
N ARG A 2 2.00 -34.47 2.48
CA ARG A 2 2.33 -34.94 1.12
C ARG A 2 1.22 -34.71 0.06
N ALA A 3 -0.05 -34.69 0.43
CA ALA A 3 -1.16 -34.56 -0.53
C ALA A 3 -1.56 -33.11 -0.87
N LEU A 4 -1.63 -32.22 0.14
CA LEU A 4 -2.23 -30.89 0.01
C LEU A 4 -1.43 -29.86 -0.83
N VAL A 5 -0.13 -30.07 -1.05
CA VAL A 5 0.71 -29.15 -1.85
C VAL A 5 0.77 -29.57 -3.33
N VAL A 6 0.40 -30.81 -3.64
CA VAL A 6 0.57 -31.42 -4.97
C VAL A 6 -0.73 -31.39 -5.78
N GLU A 7 -1.89 -31.42 -5.11
CA GLU A 7 -3.20 -31.35 -5.74
C GLU A 7 -3.63 -29.89 -5.98
N GLY A 8 -3.10 -29.26 -7.04
CA GLY A 8 -3.82 -28.29 -7.89
C GLY A 8 -4.35 -26.94 -7.36
N VAL A 9 -4.68 -26.77 -6.08
CA VAL A 9 -5.50 -25.63 -5.58
C VAL A 9 -4.77 -24.27 -5.64
N GLY A 10 -3.48 -24.24 -5.98
CA GLY A 10 -2.70 -23.00 -6.12
C GLY A 10 -2.35 -22.58 -7.54
N VAL A 11 -2.47 -23.45 -8.56
CA VAL A 11 -1.85 -23.20 -9.88
C VAL A 11 -2.70 -22.25 -10.75
N GLU A 12 -4.02 -22.26 -10.60
CA GLU A 12 -4.91 -21.38 -11.37
C GLU A 12 -4.68 -19.90 -11.05
N ARG A 13 -4.44 -19.55 -9.77
CA ARG A 13 -4.11 -18.17 -9.36
C ARG A 13 -2.82 -17.63 -9.98
N TYR A 14 -1.90 -18.48 -10.41
CA TYR A 14 -0.66 -18.05 -11.07
C TYR A 14 -0.76 -18.05 -12.60
N ARG A 15 -1.80 -18.65 -13.19
CA ARG A 15 -2.00 -18.70 -14.66
C ARG A 15 -2.82 -17.53 -15.21
N GLU A 16 -3.69 -16.92 -14.41
CA GLU A 16 -4.66 -15.91 -14.91
C GLU A 16 -4.07 -14.50 -15.13
N GLY A 17 -2.76 -14.29 -14.93
CA GLY A 17 -2.14 -12.96 -15.02
C GLY A 17 -1.08 -12.83 -16.13
N GLY A 18 -1.48 -12.76 -17.40
CA GLY A 18 -0.59 -12.25 -18.46
C GLY A 18 -0.78 -12.85 -19.85
N SER A 19 -1.64 -12.23 -20.65
CA SER A 19 -1.77 -12.46 -22.10
C SER A 19 -0.73 -11.64 -22.88
N ASP A 20 0.56 -11.80 -22.60
CA ASP A 20 1.63 -11.19 -23.40
C ASP A 20 2.73 -12.23 -23.75
N GLY A 21 2.73 -12.65 -25.02
CA GLY A 21 3.83 -13.26 -25.79
C GLY A 21 4.84 -14.18 -25.07
N GLY A 22 4.66 -15.50 -25.21
CA GLY A 22 5.71 -16.53 -25.31
C GLY A 22 6.64 -16.81 -24.11
N SER A 23 6.77 -15.90 -23.13
CA SER A 23 7.74 -15.99 -22.02
C SER A 23 7.11 -16.10 -20.63
N GLY A 24 5.78 -16.15 -20.54
CA GLY A 24 5.02 -16.23 -19.29
C GLY A 24 5.06 -17.62 -18.65
N ALA A 25 4.82 -18.68 -19.44
CA ALA A 25 4.70 -20.05 -18.92
C ALA A 25 5.95 -20.55 -18.16
N GLY A 26 7.16 -20.16 -18.62
CA GLY A 26 8.41 -20.48 -17.93
C GLY A 26 8.62 -19.71 -16.62
N ARG A 27 8.07 -18.49 -16.50
CA ARG A 27 8.13 -17.69 -15.26
C ARG A 27 7.17 -18.22 -14.19
N ASP A 28 6.00 -18.69 -14.59
CA ASP A 28 5.00 -19.22 -13.65
C ASP A 28 5.44 -20.55 -13.06
N THR A 29 6.00 -21.45 -13.88
CA THR A 29 6.55 -22.72 -13.38
C THR A 29 7.72 -22.51 -12.41
N HIS A 30 8.63 -21.56 -12.68
CA HIS A 30 9.70 -21.19 -11.74
C HIS A 30 9.16 -20.70 -10.38
N ARG A 31 8.09 -19.89 -10.40
CA ARG A 31 7.44 -19.39 -9.18
C ARG A 31 6.81 -20.53 -8.38
N VAL A 32 6.11 -21.44 -9.03
CA VAL A 32 5.51 -22.61 -8.37
C VAL A 32 6.60 -23.52 -7.79
N THR A 33 7.65 -23.87 -8.55
CA THR A 33 8.77 -24.65 -8.01
C THR A 33 9.41 -23.96 -6.81
N SER A 34 9.60 -22.64 -6.89
CA SER A 34 10.16 -21.86 -5.77
C SER A 34 9.24 -21.92 -4.55
N ALA A 35 7.94 -21.71 -4.71
CA ALA A 35 6.96 -21.77 -3.63
C ALA A 35 6.96 -23.14 -2.93
N ILE A 36 7.04 -24.23 -3.70
CA ILE A 36 7.17 -25.59 -3.14
C ILE A 36 8.48 -25.72 -2.34
N ALA A 37 9.60 -25.23 -2.88
CA ALA A 37 10.87 -25.24 -2.15
C ALA A 37 10.81 -24.47 -0.83
N PHE A 38 10.14 -23.31 -0.80
CA PHE A 38 9.88 -22.55 0.43
C PHE A 38 9.04 -23.35 1.43
N ALA A 39 8.00 -24.03 0.97
CA ALA A 39 7.17 -24.87 1.83
C ALA A 39 7.96 -26.03 2.44
N PHE A 40 8.80 -26.70 1.65
CA PHE A 40 9.69 -27.77 2.13
C PHE A 40 10.72 -27.26 3.14
N ALA A 41 11.39 -26.14 2.84
CA ALA A 41 12.36 -25.54 3.75
C ALA A 41 11.71 -25.14 5.08
N ARG A 42 10.51 -24.56 5.04
CA ARG A 42 9.76 -24.16 6.24
C ARG A 42 9.22 -25.35 7.04
N ALA A 43 8.98 -26.49 6.39
CA ALA A 43 8.64 -27.75 7.03
C ALA A 43 9.86 -28.49 7.62
N GLY A 44 11.08 -27.97 7.44
CA GLY A 44 12.31 -28.64 7.86
C GLY A 44 12.66 -29.90 7.06
N ALA A 45 12.06 -30.06 5.86
CA ALA A 45 12.40 -31.16 4.98
C ALA A 45 13.80 -30.98 4.38
N ASP A 46 14.43 -32.07 3.94
CA ASP A 46 15.71 -31.99 3.25
C ASP A 46 15.54 -31.70 1.74
N ARG A 47 16.66 -31.34 1.10
CA ARG A 47 16.73 -31.06 -0.34
C ARG A 47 16.40 -32.28 -1.20
N LEU A 48 16.77 -33.49 -0.75
CA LEU A 48 16.58 -34.71 -1.52
C LEU A 48 15.10 -35.06 -1.62
N ALA A 49 14.35 -34.91 -0.52
CA ALA A 49 12.91 -35.05 -0.48
C ALA A 49 12.21 -34.07 -1.44
N LEU A 50 12.67 -32.83 -1.51
CA LEU A 50 12.16 -31.86 -2.50
C LEU A 50 12.43 -32.33 -3.94
N ARG A 51 13.66 -32.77 -4.23
CA ARG A 51 14.06 -33.25 -5.56
C ARG A 51 13.18 -34.43 -5.99
N ASP A 52 13.06 -35.42 -5.13
CA ASP A 52 12.36 -36.66 -5.44
C ASP A 52 10.86 -36.38 -5.66
N VAL A 53 10.25 -35.48 -4.88
CA VAL A 53 8.86 -35.05 -5.10
C VAL A 53 8.68 -34.30 -6.43
N LEU A 54 9.58 -33.38 -6.77
CA LEU A 54 9.45 -32.60 -8.01
C LEU A 54 9.70 -33.44 -9.28
N LEU A 55 10.60 -34.43 -9.21
CA LEU A 55 10.89 -35.31 -10.35
C LEU A 55 9.86 -36.44 -10.49
N ALA A 56 9.37 -37.03 -9.38
CA ALA A 56 8.44 -38.14 -9.43
C ALA A 56 6.98 -37.72 -9.63
N SER A 57 6.60 -36.50 -9.23
CA SER A 57 5.21 -36.04 -9.32
C SER A 57 4.89 -35.49 -10.72
N PRO A 58 3.79 -35.92 -11.38
CA PRO A 58 3.35 -35.32 -12.64
C PRO A 58 2.81 -33.89 -12.46
N ALA A 59 2.72 -33.38 -11.22
CA ALA A 59 2.16 -32.06 -10.94
C ALA A 59 2.90 -30.91 -11.65
N PRO A 60 2.21 -29.78 -11.92
CA PRO A 60 2.79 -28.63 -12.60
C PRO A 60 4.02 -28.04 -11.91
N GLY A 61 4.12 -28.15 -10.59
CA GLY A 61 5.23 -27.59 -9.83
C GLY A 61 6.61 -28.21 -10.11
N GLY A 62 6.63 -29.45 -10.61
CA GLY A 62 7.85 -30.13 -11.05
C GLY A 62 8.14 -30.04 -12.55
N ALA A 63 7.23 -29.48 -13.35
CA ALA A 63 7.34 -29.46 -14.80
C ALA A 63 8.64 -28.83 -15.28
N LEU A 64 8.98 -27.63 -14.79
CA LEU A 64 10.23 -26.94 -15.13
C LEU A 64 11.47 -27.77 -14.81
N LEU A 65 11.48 -28.47 -13.67
CA LEU A 65 12.65 -29.27 -13.28
C LEU A 65 12.82 -30.49 -14.20
N ARG A 66 11.71 -31.13 -14.59
CA ARG A 66 11.71 -32.24 -15.56
C ARG A 66 12.10 -31.77 -16.95
N ASP A 67 11.57 -30.64 -17.42
CA ASP A 67 11.91 -30.07 -18.71
C ASP A 67 13.41 -29.73 -18.78
N LEU A 68 13.97 -29.15 -17.71
CA LEU A 68 15.42 -28.93 -17.60
C LEU A 68 16.21 -30.23 -17.60
N ALA A 69 15.72 -31.27 -16.93
CA ALA A 69 16.38 -32.58 -16.91
C ALA A 69 16.38 -33.25 -18.29
N HIS A 70 15.26 -33.18 -19.02
CA HIS A 70 15.14 -33.72 -20.38
C HIS A 70 15.96 -32.92 -21.39
N ALA A 71 15.92 -31.58 -21.33
CA ALA A 71 16.57 -30.72 -22.32
C ALA A 71 18.09 -30.55 -22.08
N LYS A 72 18.53 -30.54 -20.81
CA LYS A 72 19.92 -30.18 -20.43
C LYS A 72 20.60 -31.18 -19.50
N GLY A 73 19.95 -32.30 -19.19
CA GLY A 73 20.46 -33.34 -18.31
C GLY A 73 20.18 -33.11 -16.81
N HIS A 74 20.26 -34.19 -16.05
CA HIS A 74 19.95 -34.24 -14.62
C HIS A 74 20.84 -33.35 -13.75
N ASP A 75 22.10 -33.16 -14.14
CA ASP A 75 23.04 -32.29 -13.45
C ASP A 75 22.63 -30.83 -13.50
N HIS A 76 22.11 -30.38 -14.65
CA HIS A 76 21.66 -29.01 -14.83
C HIS A 76 20.40 -28.74 -14.00
N ALA A 77 19.44 -29.67 -14.02
CA ALA A 77 18.27 -29.63 -13.16
C ALA A 77 18.65 -29.59 -11.66
N SER A 78 19.62 -30.41 -11.25
CA SER A 78 20.12 -30.43 -9.86
C SER A 78 20.75 -29.11 -9.43
N LYS A 79 21.62 -28.50 -10.27
CA LYS A 79 22.22 -27.18 -9.99
C LYS A 79 21.18 -26.06 -9.90
N TYR A 80 20.13 -26.12 -10.72
CA TYR A 80 19.01 -25.20 -10.64
C TYR A 80 18.26 -25.37 -9.30
N LEU A 81 17.93 -26.60 -8.92
CA LEU A 81 17.25 -26.90 -7.67
C LEU A 81 18.08 -26.46 -6.46
N ASP A 82 19.40 -26.64 -6.46
CA ASP A 82 20.30 -26.18 -5.40
C ASP A 82 20.25 -24.66 -5.18
N ARG A 83 20.09 -23.91 -6.28
CA ARG A 83 19.98 -22.44 -6.20
C ARG A 83 18.65 -22.03 -5.57
N VAL A 84 17.57 -22.67 -5.99
CA VAL A 84 16.22 -22.44 -5.44
C VAL A 84 16.16 -22.85 -3.97
N TRP A 85 16.72 -24.01 -3.62
CA TRP A 85 16.77 -24.52 -2.25
C TRP A 85 17.58 -23.62 -1.31
N ARG A 86 18.82 -23.23 -1.69
CA ARG A 86 19.64 -22.31 -0.88
C ARG A 86 18.94 -20.98 -0.65
N ARG A 87 18.22 -20.48 -1.65
CA ARG A 87 17.40 -19.27 -1.52
C ARG A 87 16.24 -19.49 -0.54
N ALA A 88 15.54 -20.62 -0.65
CA ALA A 88 14.44 -20.97 0.24
C ALA A 88 14.91 -21.05 1.69
N VAL A 89 15.92 -21.87 1.98
CA VAL A 89 16.48 -22.06 3.34
C VAL A 89 16.93 -20.74 3.96
N ARG A 90 17.64 -19.90 3.20
CA ARG A 90 18.09 -18.58 3.70
C ARG A 90 16.91 -17.72 4.16
N VAL A 91 15.92 -17.55 3.29
CA VAL A 91 14.78 -16.68 3.55
C VAL A 91 13.87 -17.27 4.64
N THR A 92 13.69 -18.59 4.69
CA THR A 92 12.91 -19.22 5.78
C THR A 92 13.63 -19.17 7.12
N GLY A 93 14.97 -19.19 7.13
CA GLY A 93 15.77 -19.01 8.35
C GLY A 93 15.69 -17.57 8.88
N GLU A 94 15.51 -16.59 8.00
CA GLU A 94 15.35 -15.18 8.36
C GLU A 94 13.90 -14.81 8.76
N SER A 95 12.90 -15.62 8.39
CA SER A 95 11.48 -15.24 8.49
C SER A 95 10.64 -16.24 9.29
N ALA A 96 10.05 -15.77 10.40
CA ALA A 96 9.12 -16.58 11.19
C ALA A 96 7.95 -17.13 10.34
N PRO A 97 7.55 -18.39 10.52
CA PRO A 97 6.42 -18.98 9.80
C PRO A 97 5.11 -18.31 10.19
N ILE A 98 4.35 -17.87 9.19
CA ILE A 98 2.96 -17.44 9.38
C ILE A 98 2.10 -18.69 9.23
N ARG A 99 1.64 -19.27 10.34
CA ARG A 99 0.79 -20.47 10.37
C ARG A 99 -0.68 -20.10 10.57
N GLU A 100 -0.92 -19.07 11.35
CA GLU A 100 -2.26 -18.62 11.71
C GLU A 100 -2.40 -17.10 11.61
N ARG A 101 -3.65 -16.62 11.73
CA ARG A 101 -3.97 -15.17 11.70
C ARG A 101 -3.17 -14.41 12.76
N ARG A 102 -2.93 -15.00 13.93
CA ARG A 102 -2.15 -14.37 15.01
C ARG A 102 -0.71 -14.07 14.56
N ASP A 103 -0.07 -15.00 13.86
CA ASP A 103 1.29 -14.80 13.34
C ASP A 103 1.33 -13.69 12.29
N ALA A 104 0.30 -13.61 11.43
CA ALA A 104 0.17 -12.53 10.46
C ALA A 104 0.03 -11.16 11.14
N MET A 105 -0.80 -11.08 12.17
CA MET A 105 -0.95 -9.85 12.96
C MET A 105 0.34 -9.47 13.71
N ALA A 106 1.07 -10.45 14.23
CA ALA A 106 2.38 -10.21 14.85
C ALA A 106 3.39 -9.66 13.84
N ALA A 107 3.45 -10.23 12.64
CA ALA A 107 4.30 -9.75 11.56
C ALA A 107 3.93 -8.32 11.10
N LEU A 108 2.64 -7.98 11.05
CA LEU A 108 2.18 -6.62 10.76
C LEU A 108 2.56 -5.63 11.88
N ALA A 109 2.48 -6.05 13.14
CA ALA A 109 2.92 -5.23 14.27
C ALA A 109 4.43 -4.96 14.23
N GLU A 110 5.25 -5.96 13.92
CA GLU A 110 6.69 -5.78 13.70
C GLU A 110 6.99 -4.84 12.53
N LEU A 111 6.23 -4.96 11.44
CA LEU A 111 6.36 -4.08 10.29
C LEU A 111 5.99 -2.64 10.64
N ARG A 112 4.95 -2.43 11.43
CA ARG A 112 4.56 -1.11 11.94
C ARG A 112 5.68 -0.47 12.75
N ILE A 113 6.27 -1.20 13.71
CA ILE A 113 7.42 -0.72 14.47
C ILE A 113 8.59 -0.35 13.54
N ALA A 114 8.86 -1.19 12.53
CA ALA A 114 9.91 -0.90 11.56
C ALA A 114 9.63 0.37 10.74
N VAL A 115 8.38 0.62 10.35
CA VAL A 115 7.95 1.85 9.67
C VAL A 115 8.08 3.06 10.60
N GLU A 116 7.72 2.93 11.87
CA GLU A 116 7.73 4.04 12.83
C GLU A 116 9.15 4.47 13.21
N VAL A 117 10.07 3.51 13.36
CA VAL A 117 11.48 3.77 13.73
C VAL A 117 12.35 4.15 12.53
N PHE A 118 11.89 3.92 11.29
CA PHE A 118 12.69 4.24 10.11
C PHE A 118 12.95 5.75 9.99
N PRO A 119 14.19 6.19 9.73
CA PRO A 119 14.52 7.61 9.60
C PRO A 119 13.99 8.16 8.27
N TRP A 120 12.75 8.62 8.27
CA TRP A 120 12.10 9.22 7.11
C TRP A 120 12.70 10.60 6.78
N GLU A 121 13.72 10.62 5.95
CA GLU A 121 14.38 11.85 5.55
C GLU A 121 13.47 12.76 4.72
N ARG A 122 13.53 14.06 5.03
CA ARG A 122 12.87 15.16 4.28
C ARG A 122 11.33 15.04 4.27
N GLN A 123 10.69 16.02 3.64
CA GLN A 123 9.22 16.04 3.51
C GLN A 123 8.65 14.85 2.72
N ALA A 124 9.42 14.33 1.75
CA ALA A 124 9.04 13.16 0.98
C ALA A 124 8.89 11.92 1.88
N GLY A 125 9.79 11.73 2.85
CA GLY A 125 9.74 10.63 3.81
C GLY A 125 8.47 10.64 4.66
N GLN A 126 7.98 11.81 5.08
CA GLN A 126 6.72 11.90 5.85
C GLN A 126 5.48 11.52 5.03
N THR A 127 5.56 11.61 3.70
CA THR A 127 4.49 11.11 2.82
C THR A 127 4.58 9.61 2.68
N ASP A 128 5.80 9.07 2.52
CA ASP A 128 6.08 7.64 2.40
C ASP A 128 5.68 6.88 3.67
N ARG A 129 5.99 7.45 4.83
CA ARG A 129 5.51 6.96 6.13
C ARG A 129 4.00 6.89 6.21
N ALA A 130 3.30 7.99 5.89
CA ALA A 130 1.84 8.04 5.95
C ALA A 130 1.19 7.03 4.98
N ASN A 131 1.79 6.85 3.80
CA ASN A 131 1.39 5.83 2.83
C ASN A 131 1.49 4.42 3.44
N LEU A 132 2.64 4.05 4.01
CA LEU A 132 2.79 2.74 4.64
C LEU A 132 1.86 2.54 5.83
N LEU A 133 1.66 3.55 6.69
CA LEU A 133 0.76 3.45 7.84
C LEU A 133 -0.70 3.25 7.43
N TYR A 134 -1.16 3.96 6.40
CA TYR A 134 -2.51 3.77 5.86
C TYR A 134 -2.69 2.35 5.30
N ARG A 135 -1.70 1.87 4.53
CA ARG A 135 -1.71 0.51 3.98
C ARG A 135 -1.63 -0.56 5.07
N LEU A 136 -0.86 -0.33 6.13
CA LEU A 136 -0.80 -1.20 7.32
C LEU A 136 -2.19 -1.34 7.96
N GLY A 137 -2.95 -0.24 8.06
CA GLY A 137 -4.35 -0.30 8.51
C GLY A 137 -5.23 -1.19 7.63
N LEU A 138 -5.08 -1.11 6.30
CA LEU A 138 -5.80 -2.00 5.37
C LEU A 138 -5.40 -3.48 5.57
N CYS A 139 -4.11 -3.74 5.73
CA CYS A 139 -3.56 -5.06 6.01
C CYS A 139 -4.05 -5.64 7.35
N GLU A 140 -4.10 -4.83 8.41
CA GLU A 140 -4.61 -5.22 9.73
C GLU A 140 -6.10 -5.62 9.67
N LEU A 141 -6.90 -4.88 8.88
CA LEU A 141 -8.31 -5.22 8.64
C LEU A 141 -8.44 -6.55 7.88
N ALA A 142 -7.67 -6.75 6.81
CA ALA A 142 -7.64 -7.99 6.05
C ALA A 142 -7.10 -9.18 6.86
N GLY A 143 -6.14 -8.93 7.76
CA GLY A 143 -5.38 -9.93 8.50
C GLY A 143 -4.24 -10.56 7.71
N GLY A 144 -3.68 -9.81 6.75
CA GLY A 144 -2.61 -10.25 5.85
C GLY A 144 -1.80 -9.06 5.34
N ALA A 145 -0.59 -9.32 4.83
CA ALA A 145 0.28 -8.28 4.28
C ALA A 145 -0.10 -7.85 2.85
N ASP A 146 -1.03 -8.58 2.22
CA ASP A 146 -1.63 -8.27 0.94
C ASP A 146 -2.83 -7.34 1.11
N HIS A 147 -2.97 -6.40 0.17
CA HIS A 147 -4.09 -5.48 0.16
C HIS A 147 -4.33 -4.88 -1.22
N GLU A 148 -5.54 -4.38 -1.40
CA GLU A 148 -5.97 -3.69 -2.60
C GLU A 148 -6.25 -2.22 -2.29
N VAL A 149 -5.69 -1.33 -3.10
CA VAL A 149 -5.97 0.10 -3.01
C VAL A 149 -5.76 0.78 -4.35
N SER A 150 -6.70 1.63 -4.76
CA SER A 150 -6.53 2.49 -5.93
C SER A 150 -5.65 3.69 -5.58
N GLN A 151 -4.94 4.26 -6.56
CA GLN A 151 -4.06 5.42 -6.33
C GLN A 151 -4.81 6.60 -5.70
N ARG A 152 -6.05 6.80 -6.14
CA ARG A 152 -6.93 7.87 -5.68
C ARG A 152 -7.46 7.63 -4.25
N GLN A 153 -7.86 6.39 -3.93
CA GLN A 153 -8.24 6.03 -2.56
C GLN A 153 -7.07 6.22 -1.59
N LEU A 154 -5.88 5.79 -1.99
CA LEU A 154 -4.67 5.99 -1.19
C LEU A 154 -4.39 7.47 -0.95
N ALA A 155 -4.39 8.27 -2.02
CA ALA A 155 -4.15 9.71 -1.95
C ALA A 155 -5.11 10.41 -0.99
N LEU A 156 -6.40 10.04 -1.04
CA LEU A 156 -7.39 10.51 -0.10
C LEU A 156 -7.09 10.04 1.33
N GLY A 157 -6.87 8.75 1.52
CA GLY A 157 -6.59 8.16 2.83
C GLY A 157 -5.42 8.83 3.54
N ILE A 158 -4.39 9.22 2.79
CA ILE A 158 -3.21 9.90 3.34
C ILE A 158 -3.24 11.43 3.18
N GLY A 159 -4.35 12.00 2.71
CA GLY A 159 -4.54 13.45 2.59
C GLY A 159 -3.57 14.18 1.66
N VAL A 160 -3.17 13.56 0.54
CA VAL A 160 -2.28 14.16 -0.47
C VAL A 160 -2.88 14.09 -1.88
N SER A 161 -2.23 14.72 -2.86
CA SER A 161 -2.64 14.59 -4.27
C SER A 161 -2.31 13.20 -4.83
N GLU A 162 -3.05 12.78 -5.86
CA GLU A 162 -2.82 11.49 -6.53
C GLU A 162 -1.41 11.36 -7.10
N SER A 163 -0.89 12.43 -7.72
CA SER A 163 0.48 12.49 -8.23
C SER A 163 1.53 12.31 -7.13
N THR A 164 1.26 12.86 -5.93
CA THR A 164 2.14 12.72 -4.76
C THR A 164 2.13 11.30 -4.20
N ALA A 165 0.95 10.69 -4.08
CA ALA A 165 0.82 9.28 -3.68
C ALA A 165 1.51 8.35 -4.68
N LYS A 166 1.38 8.60 -5.99
CA LYS A 166 2.04 7.82 -7.04
C LYS A 166 3.57 7.91 -6.98
N ARG A 167 4.12 9.10 -6.72
CA ARG A 167 5.57 9.27 -6.51
C ARG A 167 6.03 8.56 -5.24
N SER A 168 5.22 8.59 -4.18
CA SER A 168 5.48 7.87 -2.94
C SER A 168 5.54 6.35 -3.17
N ASP A 169 4.56 5.79 -3.88
CA ASP A 169 4.55 4.36 -4.23
C ASP A 169 5.81 3.95 -4.99
N LYS A 170 6.25 4.74 -5.98
CA LYS A 170 7.50 4.48 -6.71
C LYS A 170 8.73 4.44 -5.80
N ARG A 171 8.85 5.38 -4.85
CA ARG A 171 9.97 5.41 -3.89
C ARG A 171 9.93 4.22 -2.94
N LEU A 172 8.75 3.89 -2.43
CA LEU A 172 8.52 2.76 -1.54
C LEU A 172 8.77 1.40 -2.24
N GLU A 173 8.41 1.29 -3.52
CA GLU A 173 8.73 0.13 -4.35
C GLU A 173 10.24 0.02 -4.59
N ALA A 174 10.90 1.12 -4.96
CA ALA A 174 12.35 1.16 -5.18
C ALA A 174 13.15 0.82 -3.91
N SER A 175 12.66 1.22 -2.74
CA SER A 175 13.28 0.91 -1.45
C SER A 175 12.89 -0.46 -0.89
N GLY A 176 11.93 -1.16 -1.50
CA GLY A 176 11.53 -2.51 -1.10
C GLY A 176 10.59 -2.56 0.11
N TRP A 177 9.87 -1.48 0.40
CA TRP A 177 8.77 -1.48 1.36
C TRP A 177 7.45 -1.97 0.75
N LEU A 178 7.30 -1.81 -0.57
CA LEU A 178 6.12 -2.20 -1.34
C LEU A 178 6.50 -3.09 -2.51
N TRP A 179 5.66 -4.09 -2.77
CA TRP A 179 5.69 -4.82 -4.04
C TRP A 179 4.31 -4.81 -4.67
N ARG A 180 4.26 -4.44 -5.94
CA ARG A 180 3.05 -4.56 -6.73
C ARG A 180 2.93 -6.01 -7.23
N VAL A 181 1.89 -6.70 -6.79
CA VAL A 181 1.60 -8.08 -7.23
C VAL A 181 0.85 -8.07 -8.55
N GLU A 182 -0.19 -7.23 -8.63
CA GLU A 182 -1.00 -7.05 -9.84
C GLU A 182 -1.16 -5.56 -10.12
N LYS A 183 -0.97 -5.19 -11.38
CA LYS A 183 -1.22 -3.83 -11.84
C LYS A 183 -2.73 -3.70 -12.11
N GLY A 184 -3.36 -2.75 -11.43
CA GLY A 184 -4.75 -2.39 -11.71
C GLY A 184 -4.90 -1.81 -13.12
N SER A 185 -6.00 -2.17 -13.79
CA SER A 185 -6.48 -1.59 -15.04
C SER A 185 -7.47 -0.45 -14.78
N ALA A 186 -7.99 0.18 -15.84
CA ALA A 186 -9.04 1.20 -15.72
C ALA A 186 -10.25 0.61 -14.96
N GLY A 187 -10.43 1.02 -13.71
CA GLY A 187 -11.47 0.55 -12.79
C GLY A 187 -11.02 -0.44 -11.70
N ALA A 188 -9.88 -1.11 -11.86
CA ALA A 188 -9.39 -2.07 -10.87
C ALA A 188 -8.30 -1.48 -9.97
N SER A 189 -8.36 -1.76 -8.67
CA SER A 189 -7.25 -1.48 -7.74
C SER A 189 -6.03 -2.32 -8.09
N SER A 190 -4.84 -1.77 -7.84
CA SER A 190 -3.63 -2.60 -7.88
C SER A 190 -3.57 -3.43 -6.60
N LYS A 191 -3.13 -4.70 -6.71
CA LYS A 191 -2.80 -5.53 -5.56
C LYS A 191 -1.37 -5.27 -5.13
N TRP A 192 -1.19 -5.04 -3.85
CA TRP A 192 0.09 -4.74 -3.25
C TRP A 192 0.36 -5.72 -2.11
N VAL A 193 1.64 -5.92 -1.82
CA VAL A 193 2.10 -6.59 -0.61
C VAL A 193 3.06 -5.65 0.10
N LEU A 194 2.83 -5.48 1.39
CA LEU A 194 3.75 -4.79 2.28
C LEU A 194 4.92 -5.70 2.66
N GLY A 195 6.09 -5.10 2.87
CA GLY A 195 7.07 -5.74 3.71
C GLY A 195 8.26 -4.88 4.00
N ARG A 196 9.36 -5.55 4.35
CA ARG A 196 10.52 -4.90 4.94
C ARG A 196 11.64 -4.79 3.90
N PRO A 197 12.28 -3.61 3.76
CA PRO A 197 13.47 -3.48 2.93
C PRO A 197 14.51 -4.48 3.42
N ARG A 198 15.14 -5.19 2.48
CA ARG A 198 16.22 -6.12 2.84
C ARG A 198 17.40 -5.30 3.36
N ARG A 199 17.86 -5.62 4.59
CA ARG A 199 19.11 -5.06 5.13
C ARG A 199 20.22 -5.30 4.10
N GLY A 200 20.68 -4.23 3.46
CA GLY A 200 21.65 -4.28 2.35
C GLY A 200 21.24 -3.49 1.10
N SER A 201 19.99 -3.03 0.97
CA SER A 201 19.61 -2.09 -0.11
C SER A 201 19.80 -0.61 0.26
N ALA A 202 20.32 -0.31 1.46
CA ALA A 202 20.59 1.05 1.91
C ALA A 202 21.69 1.78 1.09
N ASP A 203 22.46 1.05 0.27
CA ASP A 203 23.41 1.64 -0.69
C ASP A 203 22.74 2.09 -2.00
N VAL A 204 21.43 1.89 -2.17
CA VAL A 204 20.68 2.56 -3.24
C VAL A 204 20.40 3.99 -2.77
N VAL A 205 21.43 4.83 -2.90
CA VAL A 205 21.27 6.28 -3.00
C VAL A 205 20.09 6.53 -3.94
N SER A 206 19.08 7.22 -3.42
CA SER A 206 17.90 7.67 -4.16
C SER A 206 18.28 8.03 -5.61
N PRO A 207 17.63 7.46 -6.65
CA PRO A 207 17.80 7.99 -7.99
C PRO A 207 17.26 9.42 -7.94
N VAL A 208 18.17 10.39 -7.97
CA VAL A 208 17.83 11.76 -8.31
C VAL A 208 17.24 11.66 -9.70
N ASP A 209 15.95 11.93 -9.83
CA ASP A 209 15.26 12.02 -11.11
C ASP A 209 15.92 13.16 -11.91
N PRO A 210 16.66 12.88 -13.00
CA PRO A 210 17.37 13.91 -13.77
C PRO A 210 16.42 14.87 -14.51
N ASN A 211 15.11 14.57 -14.52
CA ASN A 211 14.11 15.30 -15.30
C ASN A 211 13.34 16.38 -14.54
N CYS A 212 13.74 16.72 -13.32
CA CYS A 212 13.36 18.01 -12.73
C CYS A 212 14.24 19.14 -13.29
N GLN A 213 14.18 19.36 -14.61
CA GLN A 213 14.67 20.59 -15.23
C GLN A 213 13.64 21.71 -14.97
N VAL A 214 13.93 22.56 -13.99
CA VAL A 214 13.35 23.91 -13.94
C VAL A 214 14.18 24.74 -14.92
N GLY A 215 13.54 25.15 -16.01
CA GLY A 215 14.13 26.07 -16.98
C GLY A 215 14.34 27.47 -16.41
N HIS A 216 15.24 28.16 -17.10
CA HIS A 216 15.63 29.57 -16.98
C HIS A 216 16.76 29.92 -16.01
N GLU A 217 17.93 29.98 -16.64
CA GLU A 217 19.13 30.72 -16.31
C GLU A 217 18.85 32.07 -15.62
N ALA A 218 19.46 32.26 -14.45
CA ALA A 218 19.84 33.56 -13.93
C ALA A 218 21.31 33.46 -13.47
N PRO A 219 22.22 34.34 -13.94
CA PRO A 219 23.64 34.21 -13.70
C PRO A 219 24.04 34.76 -12.32
N GLY A 220 24.83 33.96 -11.60
CA GLY A 220 25.88 34.38 -10.68
C GLY A 220 25.55 35.35 -9.55
N TYR A 221 25.30 34.84 -8.34
CA TYR A 221 25.79 35.49 -7.11
C TYR A 221 25.74 34.56 -5.88
N LEU A 222 26.92 34.28 -5.30
CA LEU A 222 27.21 33.72 -3.96
C LEU A 222 26.75 32.28 -3.69
N ASP A 223 27.58 31.26 -3.94
CA ASP A 223 28.67 30.79 -3.05
C ASP A 223 28.77 31.47 -1.67
N GLY A 224 28.50 30.70 -0.62
CA GLY A 224 28.69 31.09 0.77
C GLY A 224 27.46 30.91 1.67
N VAL A 225 27.61 30.06 2.68
CA VAL A 225 26.82 30.00 3.93
C VAL A 225 25.48 29.25 3.88
N ASN A 226 25.54 27.92 4.02
CA ASN A 226 24.66 27.16 4.96
C ASN A 226 25.12 25.69 5.08
N ARG A 227 26.33 25.43 5.58
CA ARG A 227 26.53 24.24 6.43
C ARG A 227 25.98 24.58 7.80
N ARG A 228 24.68 24.39 8.02
CA ARG A 228 24.12 24.43 9.39
C ARG A 228 24.24 23.04 9.99
N HIS A 229 25.22 22.95 10.88
CA HIS A 229 25.28 22.12 12.08
C HIS A 229 24.11 21.15 12.27
N ALA A 230 24.41 19.86 12.16
CA ALA A 230 23.76 18.87 13.00
C ALA A 230 24.02 19.26 14.47
N PRO A 231 23.00 19.35 15.34
CA PRO A 231 23.24 19.58 16.74
C PRO A 231 23.92 18.34 17.33
N SER A 232 25.14 18.55 17.79
CA SER A 232 25.86 17.62 18.65
C SER A 232 24.98 17.29 19.86
N THR A 233 24.72 16.01 20.06
CA THR A 233 24.09 15.44 21.24
C THR A 233 24.95 15.71 22.47
N THR A 234 24.65 16.81 23.18
CA THR A 234 25.10 17.02 24.55
C THR A 234 24.01 16.49 25.47
N SER A 235 24.38 15.53 26.31
CA SER A 235 23.55 14.92 27.35
C SER A 235 22.93 15.95 28.29
N ALA A 236 21.62 16.12 28.22
CA ALA A 236 20.83 16.85 29.21
C ALA A 236 19.49 16.13 29.45
N GLY A 237 19.38 15.45 30.60
CA GLY A 237 18.13 15.07 31.27
C GLY A 237 17.12 14.13 30.56
N PRO A 238 16.29 13.38 31.31
CA PRO A 238 15.25 12.51 30.74
C PRO A 238 13.98 13.26 30.26
N ALA A 239 14.08 14.53 29.84
CA ALA A 239 12.93 15.36 29.47
C ALA A 239 12.85 15.73 27.97
N ASP A 240 13.93 15.60 27.20
CA ASP A 240 14.00 16.01 25.78
C ASP A 240 13.76 14.85 24.81
N THR A 241 12.82 13.95 25.13
CA THR A 241 12.38 13.00 24.10
C THR A 241 11.42 13.76 23.18
N PRO A 242 11.74 13.97 21.88
CA PRO A 242 10.82 14.62 20.95
C PRO A 242 9.52 13.83 20.99
N ALA A 243 8.40 14.49 21.30
CA ALA A 243 7.16 13.77 21.56
C ALA A 243 6.82 12.89 20.37
N GLU A 244 6.56 11.62 20.65
CA GLU A 244 6.26 10.62 19.65
C GLU A 244 4.82 10.86 19.18
N LEU A 245 4.59 10.83 17.86
CA LEU A 245 3.25 10.95 17.30
C LEU A 245 2.51 9.62 17.49
N ASP A 246 1.26 9.64 17.97
CA ASP A 246 0.41 8.45 17.89
C ASP A 246 -0.06 8.25 16.44
N PHE A 247 0.57 7.33 15.73
CA PHE A 247 0.28 7.05 14.32
C PHE A 247 -1.04 6.35 14.07
N ARG A 248 -1.58 5.62 15.06
CA ARG A 248 -2.90 5.00 14.93
C ARG A 248 -3.96 6.09 14.94
N LEU A 249 -3.87 6.97 15.94
CA LEU A 249 -4.76 8.12 16.00
C LEU A 249 -4.59 9.03 14.77
N LEU A 250 -3.36 9.29 14.32
CA LEU A 250 -3.13 10.07 13.11
C LEU A 250 -3.82 9.47 11.89
N SER A 251 -3.71 8.15 11.68
CA SER A 251 -4.39 7.45 10.59
C SER A 251 -5.90 7.60 10.68
N ASP A 252 -6.47 7.48 11.88
CA ASP A 252 -7.91 7.65 12.12
C ASP A 252 -8.36 9.08 11.88
N LEU A 253 -7.61 10.08 12.35
CA LEU A 253 -7.89 11.50 12.12
C LEU A 253 -7.84 11.84 10.63
N MET A 254 -6.84 11.34 9.91
CA MET A 254 -6.68 11.59 8.47
C MET A 254 -7.81 10.99 7.62
N ALA A 255 -8.50 9.97 8.12
CA ALA A 255 -9.68 9.41 7.48
C ALA A 255 -10.92 10.31 7.62
N ARG A 256 -10.96 11.20 8.62
CA ARG A 256 -12.09 12.11 8.89
C ARG A 256 -12.14 13.28 7.91
N ASP A 257 -13.36 13.75 7.64
CA ASP A 257 -13.58 14.83 6.67
C ASP A 257 -13.01 16.18 7.12
N ALA A 258 -12.98 16.45 8.43
CA ALA A 258 -12.39 17.65 8.99
C ALA A 258 -10.91 17.84 8.61
N PHE A 259 -10.15 16.76 8.41
CA PHE A 259 -8.70 16.82 8.13
C PHE A 259 -8.35 16.69 6.65
N ARG A 260 -9.33 16.77 5.75
CA ARG A 260 -9.10 16.79 4.30
C ARG A 260 -8.38 18.07 3.88
N ALA A 261 -7.85 18.09 2.66
CA ALA A 261 -7.08 19.23 2.13
C ALA A 261 -7.84 20.57 2.15
N ARG A 262 -9.17 20.55 1.96
CA ARG A 262 -10.03 21.75 2.08
C ARG A 262 -10.44 22.08 3.51
N GLY A 263 -10.32 21.14 4.45
CA GLY A 263 -10.58 21.33 5.87
C GLY A 263 -9.35 21.83 6.62
N LEU A 264 -9.11 21.27 7.80
CA LEU A 264 -7.95 21.56 8.67
C LEU A 264 -6.63 21.06 8.07
N GLY A 265 -6.68 19.98 7.28
CA GLY A 265 -5.54 19.39 6.57
C GLY A 265 -4.66 18.45 7.41
N LYS A 266 -3.74 17.74 6.73
CA LYS A 266 -2.83 16.74 7.31
C LYS A 266 -2.03 17.27 8.51
N THR A 267 -1.46 18.47 8.41
CA THR A 267 -0.64 19.03 9.49
C THR A 267 -1.43 19.30 10.76
N ALA A 268 -2.72 19.65 10.65
CA ALA A 268 -3.57 19.78 11.83
C ALA A 268 -3.82 18.42 12.48
N ALA A 269 -4.00 17.35 11.70
CA ALA A 269 -4.10 15.98 12.23
C ALA A 269 -2.82 15.56 12.96
N GLU A 270 -1.65 15.87 12.39
CA GLU A 270 -0.34 15.63 13.03
C GLU A 270 -0.23 16.37 14.37
N VAL A 271 -0.65 17.65 14.44
CA VAL A 271 -0.63 18.42 15.70
C VAL A 271 -1.58 17.82 16.74
N VAL A 272 -2.80 17.44 16.34
CA VAL A 272 -3.76 16.79 17.25
C VAL A 272 -3.23 15.45 17.75
N ALA A 273 -2.65 14.62 16.88
CA ALA A 273 -2.06 13.35 17.28
C ALA A 273 -0.85 13.51 18.22
N ALA A 274 -0.06 14.58 18.05
CA ALA A 274 1.05 14.89 18.94
C ALA A 274 0.56 15.32 20.34
N LEU A 275 -0.46 16.19 20.39
CA LEU A 275 -1.06 16.62 21.66
C LEU A 275 -1.80 15.49 22.36
N ALA A 276 -2.44 14.59 21.61
CA ALA A 276 -3.10 13.40 22.14
C ALA A 276 -2.14 12.45 22.87
N HIS A 277 -0.92 12.33 22.33
CA HIS A 277 0.12 11.52 22.95
C HIS A 277 0.66 12.19 24.22
N ARG A 278 0.83 13.52 24.19
CA ARG A 278 1.30 14.31 25.33
C ARG A 278 0.67 15.71 25.31
N ASP A 279 -0.20 15.98 26.26
CA ASP A 279 -0.77 17.32 26.42
C ASP A 279 0.25 18.31 26.98
N GLY A 280 -0.04 19.61 26.86
CA GLY A 280 0.77 20.68 27.44
C GLY A 280 2.10 20.90 26.72
N GLN A 281 2.09 20.89 25.39
CA GLN A 281 3.31 21.09 24.58
C GLN A 281 3.40 22.51 24.03
N THR A 282 4.63 23.01 23.90
CA THR A 282 4.91 24.28 23.21
C THR A 282 4.84 24.11 21.69
N ALA A 283 4.71 25.22 20.96
CA ALA A 283 4.77 25.22 19.50
C ALA A 283 6.13 24.73 18.94
N VAL A 284 7.21 24.84 19.72
CA VAL A 284 8.56 24.37 19.33
C VAL A 284 8.62 22.85 19.43
N GLU A 285 8.13 22.28 20.52
CA GLU A 285 8.06 20.82 20.68
C GLU A 285 7.14 20.18 19.64
N LEU A 286 5.96 20.77 19.40
CA LEU A 286 5.06 20.31 18.35
C LEU A 286 5.69 20.37 16.96
N ALA A 287 6.49 21.39 16.67
CA ALA A 287 7.26 21.47 15.42
C ALA A 287 8.29 20.35 15.29
N ALA A 288 8.99 20.03 16.39
CA ALA A 288 9.93 18.91 16.43
C ALA A 288 9.22 17.56 16.23
N SER A 289 8.14 17.30 16.97
CA SER A 289 7.36 16.07 16.89
C SER A 289 6.73 15.83 15.52
N THR A 290 6.20 16.88 14.90
CA THR A 290 5.57 16.79 13.57
C THR A 290 6.57 16.85 12.42
N GLY A 291 7.83 17.22 12.69
CA GLY A 291 8.83 17.49 11.65
C GLY A 291 8.44 18.66 10.73
N ARG A 292 7.64 19.61 11.23
CA ARG A 292 7.13 20.76 10.48
C ARG A 292 7.81 22.05 10.89
N HIS A 293 7.79 23.03 10.01
CA HIS A 293 8.30 24.35 10.33
C HIS A 293 7.42 25.01 11.41
N ARG A 294 8.04 25.70 12.37
CA ARG A 294 7.35 26.35 13.50
C ARG A 294 6.23 27.29 13.05
N ALA A 295 6.45 28.06 11.98
CA ALA A 295 5.43 28.96 11.43
C ALA A 295 4.19 28.20 10.92
N THR A 296 4.37 27.01 10.33
CA THR A 296 3.27 26.15 9.88
C THR A 296 2.48 25.61 11.06
N VAL A 297 3.18 25.17 12.12
CA VAL A 297 2.52 24.69 13.34
C VAL A 297 1.69 25.80 13.99
N HIS A 298 2.24 27.00 14.12
CA HIS A 298 1.50 28.16 14.62
C HIS A 298 0.23 28.47 13.82
N ALA A 299 0.34 28.51 12.49
CA ALA A 299 -0.83 28.73 11.64
C ALA A 299 -1.92 27.65 11.81
N ARG A 300 -1.51 26.40 12.07
CA ARG A 300 -2.47 25.30 12.33
C ARG A 300 -3.05 25.33 13.73
N LEU A 301 -2.27 25.70 14.75
CA LEU A 301 -2.76 25.89 16.11
C LEU A 301 -3.79 27.00 16.18
N ALA A 302 -3.56 28.13 15.50
CA ALA A 302 -4.55 29.21 15.40
C ALA A 302 -5.88 28.70 14.84
N ARG A 303 -5.82 27.95 13.74
CA ARG A 303 -7.01 27.37 13.11
C ARG A 303 -7.71 26.32 13.99
N LEU A 304 -6.95 25.51 14.72
CA LEU A 304 -7.52 24.54 15.68
C LEU A 304 -8.20 25.23 16.88
N MET A 305 -7.65 26.36 17.33
CA MET A 305 -8.24 27.19 18.38
C MET A 305 -9.54 27.87 17.94
N GLU A 306 -9.63 28.33 16.68
CA GLU A 306 -10.86 28.90 16.10
C GLU A 306 -12.05 27.93 16.22
N HIS A 307 -11.80 26.63 16.02
CA HIS A 307 -12.79 25.56 16.18
C HIS A 307 -12.84 24.97 17.59
N ARG A 308 -12.17 25.60 18.58
CA ARG A 308 -12.12 25.18 19.98
C ARG A 308 -11.66 23.72 20.18
N LEU A 309 -10.78 23.24 19.31
CA LEU A 309 -10.21 21.90 19.39
C LEU A 309 -8.94 21.86 20.25
N VAL A 310 -8.27 23.01 20.34
CA VAL A 310 -7.05 23.21 21.14
C VAL A 310 -7.25 24.43 22.03
N VAL A 311 -6.77 24.34 23.26
CA VAL A 311 -6.75 25.44 24.23
C VAL A 311 -5.30 25.83 24.50
N LYS A 312 -5.03 27.15 24.54
CA LYS A 312 -3.71 27.70 24.89
C LYS A 312 -3.73 28.19 26.33
N LEU A 313 -2.81 27.70 27.16
CA LEU A 313 -2.58 28.15 28.54
C LEU A 313 -1.11 28.56 28.70
N GLY A 314 -0.86 29.87 28.76
CA GLY A 314 0.51 30.40 28.68
C GLY A 314 1.13 30.07 27.32
N GLU A 315 2.30 29.44 27.28
CA GLU A 315 2.96 28.98 26.04
C GLU A 315 2.64 27.52 25.66
N LEU A 316 1.80 26.87 26.45
CA LEU A 316 1.46 25.46 26.30
C LEU A 316 0.11 25.30 25.62
N TYR A 317 0.02 24.28 24.77
CA TYR A 317 -1.20 23.91 24.05
C TYR A 317 -1.70 22.56 24.56
N TYR A 318 -3.02 22.46 24.71
CA TYR A 318 -3.73 21.29 25.23
C TYR A 318 -4.87 20.96 24.26
N LEU A 319 -5.21 19.68 24.11
CA LEU A 319 -6.47 19.33 23.46
C LEU A 319 -7.64 19.76 24.34
N ALA A 320 -8.73 20.17 23.70
CA ALA A 320 -9.97 20.43 24.42
C ALA A 320 -10.52 19.14 25.04
N ASP A 321 -11.04 19.24 26.26
CA ASP A 321 -11.63 18.10 26.98
C ASP A 321 -12.69 17.36 26.15
N GLY A 322 -12.72 16.04 26.27
CA GLY A 322 -13.67 15.16 25.60
C GLY A 322 -13.42 14.93 24.10
N LEU A 323 -12.38 15.53 23.50
CA LEU A 323 -12.15 15.42 22.06
C LEU A 323 -11.67 14.04 21.61
N LEU A 324 -10.95 13.33 22.47
CA LEU A 324 -10.43 11.98 22.22
C LEU A 324 -11.15 10.90 23.03
N GLU A 325 -12.11 11.29 23.88
CA GLU A 325 -12.94 10.32 24.57
C GLU A 325 -13.70 9.53 23.50
N ALA A 326 -13.35 8.25 23.38
CA ALA A 326 -14.06 7.35 22.50
C ALA A 326 -15.55 7.44 22.86
N PRO A 327 -16.46 7.55 21.88
CA PRO A 327 -17.88 7.67 22.18
C PRO A 327 -18.27 6.51 23.10
N ALA A 328 -18.82 6.86 24.27
CA ALA A 328 -19.25 5.90 25.28
C ALA A 328 -19.97 4.73 24.61
N LYS A 329 -19.58 3.50 24.99
CA LYS A 329 -20.03 2.22 24.41
C LYS A 329 -21.40 2.31 23.71
N ARG A 330 -21.42 1.98 22.42
CA ARG A 330 -22.62 1.88 21.57
C ARG A 330 -23.84 1.38 22.35
N PRO A 331 -25.05 1.95 22.14
CA PRO A 331 -26.27 1.20 22.40
C PRO A 331 -26.25 -0.06 21.52
N ARG A 332 -26.35 -1.24 22.14
CA ARG A 332 -26.46 -2.52 21.43
C ARG A 332 -27.65 -2.43 20.47
N GLY A 333 -27.40 -2.45 19.15
CA GLY A 333 -28.45 -2.57 18.14
C GLY A 333 -28.37 -1.62 16.94
N SER A 334 -27.46 -0.64 16.88
CA SER A 334 -27.36 0.19 15.67
C SER A 334 -26.77 -0.60 14.49
N ARG A 335 -27.53 -0.67 13.38
CA ARG A 335 -27.13 -1.34 12.12
C ARG A 335 -26.43 -0.42 11.11
N LEU A 336 -26.21 0.85 11.46
CA LEU A 336 -25.53 1.81 10.59
C LEU A 336 -24.00 1.69 10.76
N PRO A 337 -23.19 1.93 9.71
CA PRO A 337 -21.74 1.83 9.81
C PRO A 337 -21.19 2.92 10.77
N SER A 338 -20.03 2.65 11.39
CA SER A 338 -19.49 3.35 12.57
C SER A 338 -19.09 4.83 12.40
N TRP A 339 -19.39 5.46 11.28
CA TRP A 339 -19.03 6.85 10.98
C TRP A 339 -20.10 7.88 11.37
N ARG A 340 -21.13 7.49 12.14
CA ARG A 340 -22.24 8.37 12.59
C ARG A 340 -22.36 8.57 14.11
N SER A 341 -21.29 8.47 14.89
CA SER A 341 -21.30 9.23 16.16
C SER A 341 -21.14 10.70 15.78
N VAL A 342 -21.93 11.59 16.38
CA VAL A 342 -21.77 13.04 16.22
C VAL A 342 -20.49 13.40 16.98
N ASP A 343 -19.36 13.03 16.39
CA ASP A 343 -18.06 13.40 16.87
C ASP A 343 -17.92 14.89 16.55
N ARG A 344 -17.37 15.66 17.49
CA ARG A 344 -17.04 17.08 17.31
C ARG A 344 -16.26 17.38 16.01
N TRP A 345 -15.61 16.37 15.46
CA TRP A 345 -14.97 16.40 14.14
C TRP A 345 -15.94 16.59 12.96
N ASP A 346 -17.14 16.02 13.02
CA ASP A 346 -18.16 16.16 11.98
C ASP A 346 -18.80 17.55 12.00
N GLU A 347 -18.94 18.15 13.18
CA GLU A 347 -19.33 19.55 13.34
C GLU A 347 -18.30 20.47 12.70
N VAL A 348 -17.01 20.28 13.01
CA VAL A 348 -15.92 21.04 12.38
C VAL A 348 -15.86 20.83 10.87
N ALA A 349 -16.12 19.60 10.41
CA ALA A 349 -16.22 19.34 8.98
C ALA A 349 -17.40 20.08 8.34
N SER A 350 -18.52 20.22 9.06
CA SER A 350 -19.71 20.95 8.60
C SER A 350 -19.46 22.46 8.55
N ASP A 351 -18.84 23.02 9.59
CA ASP A 351 -18.45 24.43 9.67
C ASP A 351 -17.49 24.83 8.54
N LEU A 352 -16.63 23.89 8.13
CA LEU A 352 -15.67 24.08 7.04
C LEU A 352 -16.24 23.73 5.66
N ASP A 353 -17.53 23.40 5.54
CA ASP A 353 -18.20 22.94 4.33
C ASP A 353 -17.47 21.76 3.63
N VAL A 354 -16.90 20.87 4.43
CA VAL A 354 -16.25 19.64 3.98
C VAL A 354 -16.96 18.38 4.48
N PHE A 355 -18.06 18.52 5.21
CA PHE A 355 -18.83 17.39 5.71
C PHE A 355 -19.38 16.53 4.58
N GLY A 356 -19.14 15.23 4.69
CA GLY A 356 -19.52 14.25 3.68
C GLY A 356 -18.70 14.38 2.40
N ALA A 357 -17.65 15.20 2.34
CA ALA A 357 -16.78 15.25 1.16
C ALA A 357 -16.12 13.88 0.94
N GLY A 358 -15.65 13.22 2.00
CA GLY A 358 -15.10 11.87 1.94
C GLY A 358 -16.16 10.84 1.58
N TYR A 359 -17.37 10.94 2.14
CA TYR A 359 -18.48 10.03 1.81
C TYR A 359 -18.97 10.19 0.37
N ARG A 360 -19.23 11.43 -0.11
CA ARG A 360 -19.60 11.71 -1.50
C ARG A 360 -18.56 11.16 -2.45
N GLN A 361 -17.29 11.40 -2.13
CA GLN A 361 -16.18 10.93 -2.93
C GLN A 361 -16.05 9.40 -2.88
N TRP A 362 -16.25 8.78 -1.71
CA TRP A 362 -16.33 7.32 -1.56
C TRP A 362 -17.51 6.71 -2.31
N CYS A 363 -18.69 7.31 -2.27
CA CYS A 363 -19.88 6.86 -2.99
C CYS A 363 -19.63 6.90 -4.50
N LEU A 364 -19.09 8.01 -5.03
CA LEU A 364 -18.70 8.08 -6.43
C LEU A 364 -17.78 6.90 -6.81
N TYR A 365 -16.85 6.51 -5.93
CA TYR A 365 -16.00 5.34 -6.18
C TYR A 365 -16.67 3.99 -5.99
N ALA A 366 -17.57 3.86 -5.01
CA ALA A 366 -18.32 2.62 -4.82
C ALA A 366 -19.19 2.38 -6.06
N PHE A 367 -19.77 3.44 -6.63
CA PHE A 367 -20.48 3.39 -7.91
C PHE A 367 -19.54 3.09 -9.07
N ASP A 368 -18.40 3.77 -9.20
CA ASP A 368 -17.41 3.47 -10.25
C ASP A 368 -16.89 2.03 -10.15
N ARG A 369 -16.72 1.50 -8.93
CA ARG A 369 -16.26 0.13 -8.70
C ARG A 369 -17.34 -0.90 -8.98
N ILE A 370 -18.58 -0.66 -8.56
CA ILE A 370 -19.71 -1.53 -8.92
C ILE A 370 -19.92 -1.52 -10.43
N ALA A 371 -19.81 -0.36 -11.08
CA ALA A 371 -19.91 -0.23 -12.52
C ALA A 371 -18.73 -0.95 -13.22
N ALA A 372 -17.51 -0.82 -12.72
CA ALA A 372 -16.35 -1.54 -13.23
C ALA A 372 -16.49 -3.05 -13.02
N ASP A 373 -16.86 -3.51 -11.83
CA ASP A 373 -17.12 -4.92 -11.51
C ASP A 373 -18.25 -5.48 -12.37
N ASP A 374 -19.29 -4.68 -12.67
CA ASP A 374 -20.37 -5.06 -13.59
C ASP A 374 -19.87 -5.17 -15.04
N VAL A 375 -19.05 -4.22 -15.50
CA VAL A 375 -18.41 -4.29 -16.83
C VAL A 375 -17.48 -5.50 -16.92
N TYR A 376 -16.62 -5.76 -15.93
CA TYR A 376 -15.72 -6.92 -15.89
C TYR A 376 -16.50 -8.23 -15.79
N ARG A 377 -17.58 -8.27 -15.00
CA ARG A 377 -18.48 -9.41 -14.94
C ARG A 377 -19.13 -9.67 -16.29
N ARG A 378 -19.66 -8.65 -16.97
CA ARG A 378 -20.24 -8.78 -18.32
C ARG A 378 -19.20 -9.23 -19.33
N VAL A 379 -17.98 -8.68 -19.30
CA VAL A 379 -16.86 -9.12 -20.15
C VAL A 379 -16.49 -10.58 -19.84
N ARG A 380 -16.52 -11.01 -18.57
CA ARG A 380 -16.25 -12.40 -18.16
C ARG A 380 -17.38 -13.37 -18.52
N GLU A 381 -18.63 -12.92 -18.46
CA GLU A 381 -19.83 -13.67 -18.86
C GLU A 381 -19.95 -13.77 -20.39
N HIS A 382 -19.44 -12.77 -21.13
CA HIS A 382 -19.41 -12.74 -22.60
C HIS A 382 -18.11 -13.28 -23.19
N ALA A 383 -17.05 -13.44 -22.39
CA ALA A 383 -15.91 -14.30 -22.70
C ALA A 383 -16.39 -15.77 -22.66
N ARG A 384 -17.04 -16.19 -23.75
CA ARG A 384 -17.59 -17.54 -23.92
C ARG A 384 -16.50 -18.62 -23.92
N PRO A 385 -16.88 -19.88 -23.57
CA PRO A 385 -15.96 -21.00 -23.44
C PRO A 385 -15.22 -21.24 -24.75
N ALA A 386 -13.98 -21.72 -24.64
CA ALA A 386 -13.09 -22.05 -25.75
C ALA A 386 -13.87 -22.58 -26.97
N TRP A 387 -13.91 -21.76 -28.02
CA TRP A 387 -14.51 -22.14 -29.29
C TRP A 387 -13.77 -23.37 -29.81
N PRO A 388 -14.44 -24.50 -30.11
CA PRO A 388 -13.76 -25.61 -30.75
C PRO A 388 -13.28 -25.15 -32.11
N ALA A 389 -11.99 -25.34 -32.37
CA ALA A 389 -11.35 -25.03 -33.63
C ALA A 389 -11.92 -25.92 -34.74
N THR A 390 -13.02 -25.48 -35.35
CA THR A 390 -13.52 -26.01 -36.62
C THR A 390 -14.05 -24.83 -37.44
N GLU A 391 -13.74 -24.88 -38.73
CA GLU A 391 -13.77 -23.79 -39.71
C GLU A 391 -15.02 -22.89 -39.61
N LEU A 392 -14.77 -21.57 -39.55
CA LEU A 392 -15.79 -20.53 -39.59
C LEU A 392 -16.57 -20.62 -40.90
N THR A 393 -17.90 -20.63 -40.80
CA THR A 393 -18.79 -20.66 -41.96
C THR A 393 -19.02 -19.24 -42.50
N ASP A 394 -19.50 -19.12 -43.75
CA ASP A 394 -19.85 -17.81 -44.34
C ASP A 394 -20.95 -17.06 -43.55
N GLN A 395 -21.76 -17.78 -42.76
CA GLN A 395 -22.72 -17.17 -41.84
C GLN A 395 -22.05 -16.49 -40.64
N ASP A 396 -20.90 -17.00 -40.17
CA ASP A 396 -20.14 -16.41 -39.08
C ASP A 396 -19.44 -15.11 -39.52
N TRP A 397 -18.98 -15.06 -40.78
CA TRP A 397 -18.45 -13.83 -41.38
C TRP A 397 -19.53 -12.76 -41.60
N ALA A 398 -20.75 -13.15 -41.96
CA ALA A 398 -21.88 -12.23 -42.08
C ALA A 398 -22.29 -11.63 -40.71
N PHE A 399 -22.23 -12.43 -39.64
CA PHE A 399 -22.49 -11.96 -38.28
C PHE A 399 -21.40 -10.98 -37.80
N LEU A 400 -20.12 -11.28 -37.99
CA LEU A 400 -19.01 -10.39 -37.63
C LEU A 400 -19.04 -9.05 -38.39
N ASN A 401 -19.44 -9.06 -39.66
CA ASN A 401 -19.58 -7.84 -40.45
C ASN A 401 -20.80 -7.00 -40.02
N SER A 402 -21.86 -7.61 -39.48
CA SER A 402 -22.99 -6.88 -38.89
C SER A 402 -22.61 -6.17 -37.58
N TRP A 403 -21.64 -6.72 -36.82
CA TRP A 403 -21.16 -6.16 -35.55
C TRP A 403 -20.31 -4.89 -35.71
N SER A 404 -19.67 -4.70 -36.88
CA SER A 404 -18.91 -3.49 -37.19
C SER A 404 -19.81 -2.29 -37.53
N ALA A 405 -21.04 -2.52 -38.00
CA ALA A 405 -21.98 -1.46 -38.38
C ALA A 405 -22.60 -0.76 -37.16
N ASP A 406 -22.72 -1.45 -36.02
CA ASP A 406 -23.27 -0.89 -34.78
C ASP A 406 -22.29 0.05 -34.05
N PHE A 407 -20.99 0.05 -34.41
CA PHE A 407 -19.97 0.90 -33.79
C PHE A 407 -19.83 2.29 -34.43
N GLU A 408 -20.28 2.50 -35.67
CA GLU A 408 -20.25 3.82 -36.32
C GLU A 408 -21.38 4.77 -35.86
N GLY A 409 -22.35 4.28 -35.08
CA GLY A 409 -23.46 5.08 -34.55
C GLY A 409 -23.16 5.87 -33.27
N ALA A 410 -22.02 5.63 -32.60
CA ALA A 410 -21.73 6.19 -31.28
C ALA A 410 -21.10 7.61 -31.29
N ASP A 411 -20.69 8.12 -32.44
CA ASP A 411 -20.01 9.44 -32.56
C ASP A 411 -20.95 10.63 -32.85
N ARG A 412 -22.29 10.45 -32.80
CA ARG A 412 -23.27 11.52 -33.11
C ARG A 412 -24.10 12.05 -31.95
N VAL A 413 -23.82 11.70 -30.69
CA VAL A 413 -24.63 12.17 -29.54
C VAL A 413 -23.89 13.18 -28.63
N VAL A 414 -22.74 13.72 -29.06
CA VAL A 414 -22.12 14.87 -28.38
C VAL A 414 -22.13 16.08 -29.30
N SER A 415 -23.32 16.60 -29.58
CA SER A 415 -23.61 18.00 -29.96
C SER A 415 -25.14 18.17 -30.07
N ALA A 416 -25.79 18.36 -28.92
CA ALA A 416 -27.10 19.01 -28.79
C ALA A 416 -27.18 19.63 -27.39
#